data_AF-F4B3H5-F1
#
_entry.id   AF-F4B3H5-F1
#
_cell.length_a   1.000
_cell.length_b   1.000
_cell.length_c   1.000
_cell.angle_alpha   90.00
_cell.angle_beta   90.00
_cell.angle_gamma   90.00
#
_symmetry.space_group_name_H-M   'P 1'
#
loop_
_entity.id
_entity.type
_entity.pdbx_description
1 polymer ?
#
loop_
_entity_poly.entity_id
_entity_poly.type
_entity_poly.pdbx_seq_one_letter_code
_entity_poly.pdbx_strand_id
1 'polypeptide(L)'
;MELENKILKDLFESIDGLYAYTFYSRYKIEPDEIIKFISKYQEKGVVTFDDNKINLSKEGREIILKQQFQPKTAGNKFANIPKEFLASKLKINEPYLPNINDVSADILLNKKVV
;
A
#
# COMPACT_ATOMS: atom_id res chain seq x y z
N MET A 1 -7.66 9.83 -14.08
CA MET A 1 -7.12 9.96 -12.70
C MET A 1 -6.66 8.62 -12.12
N GLU A 2 -7.38 7.50 -12.29
CA GLU A 2 -6.94 6.21 -11.73
C GLU A 2 -5.59 5.71 -12.26
N LEU A 3 -5.32 5.88 -13.56
CA LEU A 3 -4.09 5.40 -14.19
C LEU A 3 -2.85 6.17 -13.71
N GLU A 4 -2.91 7.51 -13.70
CA GLU A 4 -1.82 8.36 -13.21
C GLU A 4 -1.48 8.03 -11.75
N ASN A 5 -2.48 7.79 -10.91
CA ASN A 5 -2.27 7.37 -9.51
C ASN A 5 -1.58 6.00 -9.41
N LYS A 6 -1.91 5.05 -10.30
CA LYS A 6 -1.21 3.75 -10.36
C LYS A 6 0.26 3.94 -10.76
N ILE A 7 0.53 4.76 -11.77
CA ILE A 7 1.91 5.07 -12.21
C ILE A 7 2.70 5.71 -11.05
N LEU A 8 2.14 6.71 -10.38
CA LEU A 8 2.78 7.38 -9.24
C LEU A 8 3.02 6.41 -8.07
N LYS A 9 2.09 5.50 -7.81
CA LYS A 9 2.26 4.45 -6.79
C LYS A 9 3.38 3.47 -7.16
N ASP A 10 3.41 2.97 -8.40
CA ASP A 10 4.47 2.08 -8.87
C ASP A 10 5.85 2.75 -8.81
N LEU A 11 5.92 4.05 -9.11
CA LEU A 11 7.13 4.84 -8.97
C LEU A 11 7.55 5.03 -7.50
N PHE A 12 6.59 5.16 -6.59
CA PHE A 12 6.85 5.28 -5.16
C PHE A 12 7.41 3.98 -4.56
N GLU A 13 6.86 2.85 -4.99
CA GLU A 13 7.30 1.51 -4.60
C GLU A 13 8.64 1.11 -5.25
N SER A 14 9.04 1.77 -6.34
CA SER A 14 10.37 1.57 -6.93
C SER A 14 11.48 2.29 -6.16
N ILE A 15 12.59 1.58 -5.98
CA ILE A 15 13.81 2.11 -5.34
C ILE A 15 14.58 3.03 -6.30
N ASP A 16 14.63 2.64 -7.58
CA ASP A 16 15.52 3.23 -8.58
C ASP A 16 14.72 3.69 -9.82
N GLY A 17 13.46 4.08 -9.62
CA GLY A 17 12.59 4.50 -10.72
C GLY A 17 12.22 3.38 -11.69
N LEU A 18 11.55 3.73 -12.77
CA LEU A 18 11.08 2.78 -13.78
C LEU A 18 11.28 3.33 -15.18
N TYR A 19 11.73 2.48 -16.10
CA TYR A 19 11.83 2.84 -17.51
C TYR A 19 10.45 3.17 -18.08
N ALA A 20 10.40 4.13 -19.02
CA ALA A 20 9.18 4.46 -19.75
C ALA A 20 8.52 3.22 -20.39
N TYR A 21 9.33 2.32 -20.97
CA TYR A 21 8.84 1.08 -21.58
C TYR A 21 8.09 0.16 -20.59
N THR A 22 8.45 0.20 -19.30
CA THR A 22 7.82 -0.63 -18.27
C THR A 22 6.33 -0.30 -18.14
N PHE A 23 5.97 0.97 -18.29
CA PHE A 23 4.58 1.42 -18.22
C PHE A 23 3.79 1.00 -19.46
N TYR A 24 4.40 1.04 -20.65
CA TYR A 24 3.83 0.45 -21.86
C TYR A 24 3.55 -1.05 -21.65
N SER A 25 4.53 -1.80 -21.13
CA SER A 25 4.39 -3.24 -20.91
C SER A 25 3.29 -3.60 -19.90
N ARG A 26 3.26 -2.91 -18.75
CA ARG A 26 2.34 -3.22 -17.63
C ARG A 26 0.92 -2.75 -17.88
N TYR A 27 0.76 -1.56 -18.45
CA TYR A 27 -0.51 -0.87 -18.49
C TYR A 27 -1.03 -0.64 -19.91
N LYS A 28 -0.26 -1.04 -20.95
CA LYS A 28 -0.61 -0.83 -22.36
C LYS A 28 -0.85 0.65 -22.69
N ILE A 29 -0.08 1.52 -22.04
CA ILE A 29 -0.14 2.97 -22.23
C ILE A 29 0.71 3.33 -23.44
N GLU A 30 0.13 4.04 -24.39
CA GLU A 30 0.86 4.49 -25.57
C GLU A 30 2.01 5.45 -25.19
N PRO A 31 3.13 5.45 -25.93
CA PRO A 31 4.30 6.29 -25.63
C PRO A 31 3.94 7.78 -25.47
N ASP A 32 3.02 8.27 -26.29
CA ASP A 32 2.55 9.66 -26.32
C ASP A 32 1.92 10.07 -24.97
N GLU A 33 1.18 9.15 -24.35
CA GLU A 33 0.53 9.38 -23.06
C GLU A 33 1.55 9.36 -21.92
N ILE A 34 2.57 8.51 -22.00
CA ILE A 34 3.68 8.50 -21.05
C ILE A 34 4.46 9.81 -21.13
N ILE A 35 4.72 10.32 -22.34
CA ILE A 35 5.38 11.62 -22.52
C ILE A 35 4.54 12.74 -21.90
N LYS A 36 3.22 12.77 -22.16
CA LYS A 36 2.32 13.75 -21.53
C LYS A 36 2.34 13.65 -20.00
N PHE A 37 2.36 12.44 -19.47
CA PHE A 37 2.50 12.21 -18.03
C PHE A 37 3.82 12.79 -17.50
N ILE A 38 4.94 12.45 -18.14
CA ILE A 38 6.27 12.94 -17.74
C ILE A 38 6.29 14.47 -17.73
N SER A 39 5.93 15.12 -18.83
CA SER A 39 5.94 16.58 -18.92
C SER A 39 5.06 17.24 -17.84
N LYS A 40 3.83 16.74 -17.66
CA LYS A 40 2.88 17.25 -16.67
C LYS A 40 3.41 17.18 -15.23
N TYR A 41 4.06 16.08 -14.86
CA TYR A 41 4.54 15.87 -13.49
C TYR A 41 5.97 16.38 -13.25
N GLN A 42 6.74 16.55 -14.31
CA GLN A 42 8.05 17.20 -14.29
C GLN A 42 7.91 18.71 -14.13
N GLU A 43 6.98 19.36 -14.83
CA GLU A 43 6.65 20.79 -14.64
C GLU A 43 6.21 21.10 -13.20
N LYS A 44 5.59 20.13 -12.53
CA LYS A 44 5.17 20.22 -11.13
C LYS A 44 6.27 19.88 -10.13
N GLY A 45 7.47 19.52 -10.60
CA GLY A 45 8.58 19.08 -9.77
C GLY A 45 8.34 17.75 -9.04
N VAL A 46 7.36 16.94 -9.46
CA VAL A 46 7.02 15.67 -8.80
C VAL A 46 7.87 14.51 -9.33
N VAL A 47 8.22 14.56 -10.60
CA VAL A 47 8.94 13.51 -11.32
C VAL A 47 10.20 14.06 -11.97
N THR A 48 11.26 13.27 -12.01
CA THR A 48 12.45 13.50 -12.85
C THR A 48 12.52 12.44 -13.93
N PHE A 49 13.10 12.80 -15.07
CA PHE A 49 13.26 11.90 -16.21
C PHE A 49 14.68 11.97 -16.73
N ASP A 50 15.46 10.94 -16.42
CA ASP A 50 16.89 10.83 -16.72
C ASP A 50 17.15 9.42 -17.28
N ASP A 51 17.97 9.28 -18.33
CA ASP A 51 18.32 8.00 -18.95
C ASP A 51 17.11 7.09 -19.28
N ASN A 52 16.05 7.68 -19.84
CA ASN A 52 14.78 7.00 -20.15
C ASN A 52 14.06 6.40 -18.93
N LYS A 53 14.43 6.84 -17.74
CA LYS A 53 13.91 6.38 -16.47
C LYS A 53 13.15 7.48 -15.77
N ILE A 54 11.93 7.14 -15.36
CA ILE A 54 11.04 8.01 -14.63
C ILE A 54 11.30 7.75 -13.14
N ASN A 55 11.62 8.81 -12.40
CA ASN A 55 11.89 8.80 -10.98
C ASN A 55 10.98 9.78 -10.26
N LEU A 56 10.67 9.54 -8.99
CA LEU A 56 10.07 10.57 -8.15
C LEU A 56 11.15 11.47 -7.58
N SER A 57 10.89 12.78 -7.63
CA SER A 57 11.69 13.75 -6.87
C SER A 57 11.48 13.54 -5.36
N LYS A 58 12.31 14.19 -4.55
CA LYS A 58 12.13 14.19 -3.09
C LYS A 58 10.77 14.79 -2.71
N GLU A 59 10.40 15.92 -3.31
CA GLU A 59 9.09 16.54 -3.08
C GLU A 59 7.95 15.64 -3.56
N GLY A 60 8.11 14.98 -4.71
CA GLY A 60 7.13 14.06 -5.26
C GLY A 60 6.86 12.86 -4.36
N ARG A 61 7.92 12.29 -3.76
CA ARG A 61 7.78 11.22 -2.76
C ARG A 61 7.01 11.69 -1.53
N GLU A 62 7.29 12.89 -1.03
CA GLU A 62 6.55 13.45 0.11
C GLU A 62 5.07 13.71 -0.20
N ILE A 63 4.77 14.21 -1.40
CA ILE A 63 3.40 14.46 -1.87
C ILE A 63 2.63 13.15 -1.94
N ILE A 64 3.21 12.11 -2.55
CA ILE A 64 2.56 10.80 -2.68
C ILE A 64 2.40 10.15 -1.30
N LEU A 65 3.41 10.23 -0.43
CA LEU A 65 3.30 9.74 0.94
C LEU A 65 2.11 10.40 1.65
N LYS A 66 1.99 11.72 1.58
CA LYS A 66 0.86 12.44 2.19
C LYS A 66 -0.49 12.04 1.59
N GLN A 67 -0.56 11.75 0.29
CA GLN A 67 -1.79 11.33 -0.40
C GLN A 67 -2.19 9.88 -0.11
N GLN A 68 -1.22 8.96 -0.10
CA GLN A 68 -1.44 7.52 0.13
C GLN A 68 -1.73 7.24 1.60
N PHE A 69 -1.07 7.96 2.49
CA PHE A 69 -1.24 7.85 3.94
C PHE A 69 -2.11 8.97 4.50
N GLN A 70 -2.95 9.65 3.71
CA GLN A 70 -3.96 10.53 4.29
C GLN A 70 -4.69 9.72 5.36
N PRO A 71 -4.53 10.04 6.66
CA PRO A 71 -5.40 9.43 7.66
C PRO A 71 -6.79 9.87 7.20
N LYS A 72 -7.65 8.92 6.82
CA LYS A 72 -9.02 9.25 6.43
C LYS A 72 -9.57 10.14 7.54
N THR A 73 -9.73 11.43 7.26
CA THR A 73 -10.09 12.47 8.24
C THR A 73 -11.54 12.35 8.70
N ALA A 74 -12.17 11.20 8.45
CA ALA A 74 -13.53 10.88 8.85
C ALA A 74 -13.53 9.47 9.47
N GLY A 75 -13.01 9.35 10.70
CA GLY A 75 -13.16 8.12 11.46
C GLY A 75 -12.21 7.98 12.64
N ASN A 76 -12.76 7.54 13.76
CA ASN A 76 -12.07 6.85 14.85
C ASN A 76 -10.90 5.99 14.30
N LYS A 77 -9.78 5.91 15.02
CA LYS A 77 -8.61 5.03 14.73
C LYS A 77 -8.93 3.58 14.34
N PHE A 78 -10.16 3.11 14.61
CA PHE A 78 -10.66 1.79 14.25
C PHE A 78 -11.55 1.75 13.00
N ALA A 79 -11.72 2.85 12.27
CA ALA A 79 -12.68 2.98 11.17
C ALA A 79 -12.38 2.08 9.96
N ASN A 80 -11.14 1.62 9.79
CA ASN A 80 -10.74 0.71 8.71
C ASN A 80 -10.52 -0.73 9.18
N ILE A 81 -10.82 -1.06 10.44
CA ILE A 81 -10.70 -2.44 10.93
C ILE A 81 -11.88 -3.24 10.36
N PRO A 82 -11.63 -4.37 9.66
CA PRO A 82 -12.71 -5.23 9.17
C PRO A 82 -13.60 -5.68 10.33
N LYS A 83 -14.90 -5.86 10.08
CA LYS A 83 -15.87 -6.18 11.15
C LYS A 83 -15.49 -7.43 11.95
N GLU A 84 -14.83 -8.40 11.32
CA GLU A 84 -14.31 -9.61 11.97
C GLU A 84 -13.27 -9.34 13.07
N PHE A 85 -12.54 -8.23 12.99
CA PHE A 85 -11.55 -7.82 13.98
C PHE A 85 -12.09 -6.84 15.02
N LEU A 86 -13.36 -6.41 14.88
CA LEU A 86 -14.08 -5.64 15.89
C LEU A 86 -14.60 -6.57 16.99
N ALA A 87 -13.70 -7.35 17.58
CA ALA A 87 -14.02 -8.21 18.70
C ALA A 87 -14.12 -7.42 20.02
N SER A 88 -14.81 -8.00 21.00
CA SER A 88 -14.82 -7.51 22.38
C SER A 88 -13.39 -7.35 22.88
N LYS A 89 -13.05 -6.14 23.32
CA LYS A 89 -11.73 -5.87 23.93
C LYS A 89 -11.70 -6.51 25.32
N LEU A 90 -10.64 -7.26 25.59
CA LEU A 90 -10.32 -7.67 26.97
C LEU A 90 -10.05 -6.42 27.81
N LYS A 91 -10.59 -6.38 29.02
CA LYS A 91 -10.27 -5.30 29.97
C LYS A 91 -8.85 -5.45 30.49
N ILE A 92 -8.30 -4.36 31.00
CA ILE A 92 -7.01 -4.38 31.72
C ILE A 92 -7.16 -5.35 32.91
N ASN A 93 -6.22 -6.29 33.04
CA ASN A 93 -6.20 -7.36 34.05
C ASN A 93 -7.31 -8.42 33.93
N GLU A 94 -7.96 -8.53 32.77
CA GLU A 94 -8.89 -9.62 32.51
C GLU A 94 -8.13 -10.86 31.97
N PRO A 95 -8.33 -12.05 32.55
CA PRO A 95 -7.73 -13.27 32.02
C PRO A 95 -8.33 -13.59 30.65
N TYR A 96 -7.48 -13.90 29.69
CA TYR A 96 -7.90 -14.37 28.36
C TYR A 96 -8.28 -15.85 28.42
N LEU A 97 -9.49 -16.19 27.95
CA LEU A 97 -9.89 -17.55 27.68
C LEU A 97 -9.87 -17.80 26.16
N PRO A 98 -8.93 -18.60 25.64
CA PRO A 98 -8.92 -18.98 24.23
C PRO A 98 -10.18 -19.75 23.84
N ASN A 99 -10.71 -19.53 22.62
CA ASN A 99 -11.78 -20.38 22.10
C ASN A 99 -11.21 -21.74 21.70
N ILE A 100 -11.34 -22.73 22.59
CA ILE A 100 -10.85 -24.08 22.35
C ILE A 100 -11.62 -24.83 21.25
N ASN A 101 -12.75 -24.30 20.77
CA ASN A 101 -13.47 -24.90 19.64
C ASN A 101 -12.80 -24.61 18.29
N ASP A 102 -11.93 -23.59 18.24
CA ASP A 102 -11.21 -23.17 17.03
C ASP A 102 -9.76 -23.70 16.97
N VAL A 103 -9.35 -24.54 17.93
CA VAL A 103 -8.02 -25.18 17.90
C VAL A 103 -8.08 -26.56 17.24
N SER A 104 -7.01 -26.93 16.52
CA SER A 104 -6.92 -28.23 15.84
C SER A 104 -6.99 -29.40 16.83
N ALA A 105 -7.59 -30.51 16.39
CA ALA A 105 -7.72 -31.73 17.20
C ALA A 105 -6.38 -32.23 17.77
N ASP A 106 -5.28 -32.00 17.05
CA ASP A 106 -3.93 -32.38 17.47
C ASP A 106 -3.46 -31.67 18.75
N ILE A 107 -3.96 -30.45 19.02
CA ILE A 107 -3.65 -29.68 20.24
C ILE A 107 -4.50 -30.16 21.42
N LEU A 108 -5.73 -30.63 21.13
CA LEU A 108 -6.67 -31.12 22.14
C LEU A 108 -6.32 -32.53 22.63
N LEU A 109 -5.57 -33.28 21.83
CA LEU A 109 -5.07 -34.61 22.19
C LEU A 109 -3.89 -34.49 23.14
N ASN A 110 -4.17 -34.48 24.45
CA ASN A 110 -3.17 -34.79 25.47
C ASN A 110 -2.63 -36.21 25.22
N LYS A 111 -1.55 -36.34 24.45
CA LYS A 111 -0.71 -37.53 24.48
C LYS A 111 -0.20 -37.64 25.91
N LYS A 112 -0.80 -38.52 26.71
CA LYS A 112 -0.20 -38.97 27.96
C LYS A 112 1.17 -39.51 27.60
N VAL A 113 2.21 -38.74 27.92
CA VAL A 113 3.58 -39.24 27.95
C VAL A 113 3.59 -40.21 29.13
N VAL A 114 3.51 -41.50 28.81
CA VAL A 114 3.70 -42.61 29.76
C VAL A 114 5.18 -42.67 30.12
#